data_AF-A0A2D6QFY8-F1
#
_entry.id   AF-A0A2D6QFY8-F1
#
_cell.length_a   1.000
_cell.length_b   1.000
_cell.length_c   1.000
_cell.angle_alpha   90.00
_cell.angle_beta   90.00
_cell.angle_gamma   90.00
#
_symmetry.space_group_name_H-M   'P 1'
#
loop_
_entity.id
_entity.type
_entity.pdbx_description
1 polymer ?
#
loop_
_entity_poly.entity_id
_entity_poly.type
_entity_poly.pdbx_seq_one_letter_code
_entity_poly.pdbx_strand_id
1 'polypeptide(L)'
;TAHASKYEENLVRLIKQLREDFEAPKANFVMATLGQTKAGATGNEGMILDAMFCVDGDSGKYPEFKGNVATVYTHDLSKGGSSNGHYNGNAETYMNIGEAMGKAMAGLIENKDRKSKRRR
;
A
#
# COMPACT_ATOMS: atom_id res chain seq x y z
N THR A 1 18.33 8.76 -6.47
CA THR A 1 18.70 7.40 -6.02
C THR A 1 18.76 7.29 -4.51
N ALA A 2 19.55 8.11 -3.78
CA ALA A 2 19.70 8.00 -2.32
C ALA A 2 18.37 7.98 -1.52
N HIS A 3 17.38 8.81 -1.90
CA HIS A 3 16.09 8.84 -1.21
C HIS A 3 15.21 7.62 -1.55
N ALA A 4 15.18 7.20 -2.81
CA ALA A 4 14.39 6.04 -3.24
C ALA A 4 14.88 4.74 -2.58
N SER A 5 16.20 4.58 -2.38
CA SER A 5 16.77 3.43 -1.65
C SER A 5 16.38 3.35 -0.17
N LYS A 6 15.85 4.44 0.41
CA LYS A 6 15.38 4.49 1.80
C LYS A 6 13.86 4.40 1.93
N TYR A 7 13.14 4.30 0.82
CA TYR A 7 11.67 4.36 0.84
C TYR A 7 11.06 3.22 1.66
N GLU A 8 11.53 1.98 1.47
CA GLU A 8 11.05 0.82 2.22
C GLU A 8 11.25 1.00 3.73
N GLU A 9 12.48 1.32 4.14
CA GLU A 9 12.84 1.52 5.54
C GLU A 9 11.99 2.62 6.19
N ASN A 10 11.82 3.75 5.49
CA ASN A 10 11.03 4.88 5.99
C ASN A 10 9.54 4.56 6.05
N LEU A 11 9.00 3.82 5.07
CA LEU A 11 7.60 3.41 5.05
C LEU A 11 7.28 2.43 6.19
N VAL A 12 8.17 1.46 6.45
CA VAL A 12 8.05 0.54 7.59
C VAL A 12 8.06 1.32 8.90
N ARG A 13 8.98 2.29 9.05
CA ARG A 13 9.06 3.17 10.23
C ARG A 13 7.79 3.98 10.40
N LEU A 14 7.25 4.57 9.34
CA LEU A 14 6.00 5.33 9.36
C LEU A 14 4.83 4.48 9.89
N ILE A 15 4.65 3.28 9.33
CA ILE A 15 3.56 2.38 9.77
C ILE A 15 3.70 2.04 11.26
N LYS A 16 4.93 1.76 11.72
CA LYS A 16 5.20 1.43 13.13
C LYS A 16 4.94 2.64 14.03
N GLN A 17 5.42 3.82 13.66
CA GLN A 17 5.25 5.03 14.46
C GLN A 17 3.79 5.43 14.58
N LEU A 18 3.02 5.40 13.49
CA LEU A 18 1.58 5.69 13.55
C LEU A 18 0.86 4.71 14.50
N ARG A 19 1.22 3.42 14.48
CA ARG A 19 0.61 2.45 15.39
C ARG A 19 0.99 2.68 16.85
N GLU A 20 2.19 3.17 17.12
CA GLU A 20 2.64 3.54 18.46
C GLU A 20 1.90 4.80 18.96
N ASP A 21 1.93 5.88 18.16
CA ASP A 21 1.33 7.18 18.51
C ASP A 21 -0.18 7.09 18.78
N PHE A 22 -0.87 6.17 18.10
CA PHE A 22 -2.31 5.95 18.27
C PHE A 22 -2.66 4.74 19.16
N GLU A 23 -1.68 4.15 19.86
CA GLU A 23 -1.86 2.96 20.71
C GLU A 23 -2.60 1.80 20.00
N ALA A 24 -2.36 1.68 18.69
CA ALA A 24 -3.11 0.81 17.79
C ALA A 24 -2.18 -0.22 17.09
N PRO A 25 -1.53 -1.14 17.82
CA PRO A 25 -0.47 -2.02 17.30
C PRO A 25 -0.91 -2.98 16.18
N LYS A 26 -2.22 -3.15 15.99
CA LYS A 26 -2.83 -4.01 14.96
C LYS A 26 -3.77 -3.24 14.03
N ALA A 27 -3.62 -1.91 13.93
CA ALA A 27 -4.37 -1.11 12.97
C ALA A 27 -4.05 -1.56 11.55
N ASN A 28 -5.09 -1.74 10.72
CA ASN A 28 -4.91 -2.05 9.32
C ASN A 28 -4.32 -0.84 8.59
N PHE A 29 -3.43 -1.08 7.62
CA PHE A 29 -2.81 -0.05 6.80
C PHE A 29 -2.97 -0.41 5.32
N VAL A 30 -3.49 0.50 4.51
CA VAL A 30 -3.64 0.31 3.06
C VAL A 30 -2.97 1.46 2.35
N MET A 31 -2.12 1.14 1.37
CA MET A 31 -1.43 2.14 0.54
C MET A 31 -1.69 1.90 -0.95
N ALA A 32 -1.63 2.97 -1.73
CA ALA A 32 -1.74 2.93 -3.17
C ALA A 32 -0.37 3.24 -3.80
N THR A 33 0.06 2.47 -4.79
CA THR A 33 1.29 2.74 -5.54
C THR A 33 1.18 3.97 -6.43
N LEU A 34 2.25 4.32 -7.15
CA LEU A 34 2.22 5.40 -8.12
C LEU A 34 1.47 4.96 -9.41
N GLY A 35 0.47 5.74 -9.82
CA GLY A 35 -0.41 5.36 -10.95
C GLY A 35 0.28 5.36 -12.31
N GLN A 36 1.34 6.16 -12.52
CA GLN A 36 2.07 6.14 -13.79
C GLN A 36 3.11 5.01 -13.88
N THR A 37 3.52 4.45 -12.75
CA THR A 37 4.65 3.52 -12.70
C THR A 37 4.20 2.09 -12.93
N LYS A 38 4.65 1.49 -14.03
CA LYS A 38 4.42 0.09 -14.34
C LYS A 38 5.38 -0.81 -13.54
N ALA A 39 4.90 -1.98 -13.12
CA ALA A 39 5.74 -3.03 -12.56
C ALA A 39 6.90 -3.38 -13.51
N GLY A 40 8.10 -3.53 -12.95
CA GLY A 40 9.34 -3.72 -13.72
C GLY A 40 9.96 -2.43 -14.28
N ALA A 41 9.41 -1.24 -13.97
CA ALA A 41 10.06 0.02 -14.27
C ALA A 41 11.47 0.08 -13.66
N THR A 42 12.42 0.64 -14.40
CA THR A 42 13.80 0.83 -13.95
C THR A 42 14.00 2.30 -13.59
N GLY A 43 14.53 2.58 -12.40
CA GLY A 43 14.68 3.95 -11.92
C GLY A 43 14.20 4.15 -10.49
N ASN A 44 14.11 5.41 -10.04
CA ASN A 44 13.73 5.72 -8.67
C ASN A 44 12.27 5.30 -8.39
N GLU A 45 11.38 5.50 -9.35
CA GLU A 45 9.97 5.11 -9.27
C GLU A 45 9.78 3.59 -9.23
N GLY A 46 10.62 2.82 -9.93
CA GLY A 46 10.68 1.36 -9.84
C GLY A 46 11.12 0.91 -8.45
N MET A 47 12.19 1.50 -7.92
CA MET A 47 12.67 1.22 -6.56
C MET A 47 11.61 1.52 -5.50
N ILE A 48 10.84 2.61 -5.66
CA ILE A 48 9.74 2.95 -4.75
C ILE A 48 8.61 1.93 -4.89
N LEU A 49 8.25 1.55 -6.11
CA LEU A 49 7.21 0.56 -6.36
C LEU A 49 7.56 -0.80 -5.72
N ASP A 50 8.79 -1.27 -5.92
CA ASP A 50 9.29 -2.52 -5.33
C ASP A 50 9.30 -2.47 -3.80
N ALA A 51 9.68 -1.33 -3.22
CA ALA A 51 9.61 -1.10 -1.79
C ALA A 51 8.17 -1.22 -1.25
N MET A 52 7.18 -0.66 -1.96
CA MET A 52 5.77 -0.75 -1.56
C MET A 52 5.24 -2.19 -1.64
N PHE A 53 5.65 -2.96 -2.65
CA PHE A 53 5.33 -4.39 -2.73
C PHE A 53 6.03 -5.21 -1.65
N CYS A 54 7.26 -4.85 -1.29
CA CYS A 54 7.97 -5.50 -0.19
C CYS A 54 7.27 -5.28 1.17
N VAL A 55 6.63 -4.13 1.38
CA VAL A 55 5.90 -3.81 2.62
C VAL A 55 4.51 -4.47 2.71
N ASP A 56 3.96 -4.93 1.58
CA ASP A 56 2.68 -5.65 1.56
C ASP A 56 2.70 -6.86 2.52
N GLY A 57 1.59 -7.10 3.22
CA GLY A 57 1.47 -8.18 4.20
C GLY A 57 1.60 -9.58 3.61
N ASP A 58 1.34 -9.76 2.31
CA ASP A 58 1.45 -11.02 1.59
C ASP A 58 2.85 -11.24 0.98
N SER A 59 3.74 -10.24 1.01
CA SER A 59 5.12 -10.37 0.54
C SER A 59 5.96 -11.36 1.37
N GLY A 60 5.59 -11.54 2.64
CA GLY A 60 6.32 -12.35 3.60
C GLY A 60 7.60 -11.72 4.16
N LYS A 61 8.04 -10.56 3.67
CA LYS A 61 9.27 -9.88 4.13
C LYS A 61 9.16 -9.34 5.55
N TYR A 62 7.97 -8.86 5.92
CA TYR A 62 7.65 -8.34 7.26
C TYR A 62 6.54 -9.18 7.90
N PRO A 63 6.88 -10.22 8.69
CA PRO A 63 5.90 -11.10 9.30
C PRO A 63 4.84 -10.36 10.15
N GLU A 64 5.20 -9.22 10.74
CA GLU A 64 4.29 -8.37 11.53
C GLU A 64 3.19 -7.70 10.70
N PHE A 65 3.39 -7.57 9.38
CA PHE A 65 2.45 -6.95 8.45
C PHE A 65 1.44 -7.93 7.87
N LYS A 66 1.66 -9.23 8.09
CA LYS A 66 0.79 -10.29 7.57
C LYS A 66 -0.66 -10.11 8.01
N GLY A 67 -1.53 -9.89 7.03
CA GLY A 67 -2.98 -9.73 7.23
C GLY A 67 -3.38 -8.43 7.94
N ASN A 68 -2.51 -7.41 7.97
CA ASN A 68 -2.86 -6.07 8.44
C ASN A 68 -2.23 -4.92 7.63
N VAL A 69 -1.43 -5.21 6.61
CA VAL A 69 -0.97 -4.23 5.62
C VAL A 69 -1.31 -4.73 4.22
N ALA A 70 -1.79 -3.83 3.34
CA ALA A 70 -2.02 -4.13 1.93
C ALA A 70 -1.55 -2.98 1.02
N THR A 71 -1.02 -3.34 -0.14
CA THR A 71 -0.56 -2.44 -1.20
C THR A 71 -1.43 -2.63 -2.43
N VAL A 72 -2.14 -1.58 -2.83
CA VAL A 72 -2.97 -1.55 -4.04
C VAL A 72 -2.11 -1.07 -5.20
N TYR A 73 -1.91 -1.93 -6.19
CA TYR A 73 -1.24 -1.57 -7.44
C TYR A 73 -2.16 -0.72 -8.32
N THR A 74 -1.85 0.57 -8.44
CA THR A 74 -2.75 1.56 -9.04
C THR A 74 -2.52 1.79 -10.52
N HIS A 75 -1.44 1.27 -11.11
CA HIS A 75 -1.13 1.50 -12.52
C HIS A 75 -2.28 1.05 -13.44
N ASP A 76 -2.80 -0.14 -13.20
CA ASP A 76 -3.87 -0.73 -14.01
C ASP A 76 -5.24 -0.07 -13.75
N LEU A 77 -5.37 0.68 -12.65
CA LEU A 77 -6.58 1.41 -12.27
C LEU A 77 -6.59 2.85 -12.79
N SER A 78 -5.39 3.37 -13.08
CA SER A 78 -5.15 4.73 -13.56
C SER A 78 -5.46 4.85 -15.05
N LYS A 79 -6.20 5.89 -15.44
CA LYS A 79 -6.43 6.25 -16.86
C LYS A 79 -5.29 7.06 -17.48
N GLY A 80 -4.12 7.08 -16.82
CA GLY A 80 -2.93 7.80 -17.26
C GLY A 80 -2.64 9.04 -16.42
N GLY A 81 -1.62 9.77 -16.84
CA GLY A 81 -1.03 10.89 -16.10
C GLY A 81 0.46 10.70 -15.91
N SER A 82 1.11 11.74 -15.39
CA SER A 82 2.52 11.72 -15.01
C SER A 82 2.69 11.92 -13.50
N SER A 83 3.90 11.71 -12.98
CA SER A 83 4.21 11.85 -11.56
C SER A 83 3.84 13.23 -10.98
N ASN A 84 3.79 14.27 -11.82
CA ASN A 84 3.40 15.64 -11.42
C ASN A 84 2.02 16.06 -11.98
N GLY A 85 1.30 15.14 -12.62
CA GLY A 85 0.03 15.44 -13.29
C GLY A 85 -1.20 15.30 -12.40
N HIS A 86 -1.06 14.78 -11.17
CA HIS A 86 -2.19 14.52 -10.25
C HIS A 86 -3.33 13.75 -10.95
N TYR A 87 -2.99 12.62 -11.59
CA TYR A 87 -3.92 11.82 -12.41
C TYR A 87 -4.64 12.62 -13.51
N ASN A 88 -4.08 13.77 -13.92
CA ASN A 88 -4.65 14.75 -14.84
C ASN A 88 -6.06 15.23 -14.44
N GLY A 89 -6.39 15.18 -13.14
CA GLY A 89 -7.75 15.49 -12.66
C GLY A 89 -8.80 14.46 -13.10
N ASN A 90 -8.40 13.26 -13.54
CA ASN A 90 -9.33 12.25 -14.04
C ASN A 90 -10.15 11.64 -12.88
N ALA A 91 -11.43 12.00 -12.80
CA ALA A 91 -12.35 11.52 -11.76
C ALA A 91 -12.47 9.99 -11.69
N GLU A 92 -12.42 9.30 -12.84
CA GLU A 92 -12.51 7.84 -12.89
C GLU A 92 -11.29 7.19 -12.22
N THR A 93 -10.08 7.70 -12.45
CA THR A 93 -8.86 7.23 -11.76
C THR A 93 -9.01 7.35 -10.24
N TYR A 94 -9.45 8.50 -9.73
CA TYR A 94 -9.66 8.68 -8.29
C TYR A 94 -10.69 7.70 -7.72
N MET A 95 -11.80 7.51 -8.42
CA MET A 95 -12.85 6.58 -8.00
C MET A 95 -12.34 5.14 -8.00
N ASN A 96 -11.66 4.69 -9.06
CA ASN A 96 -11.13 3.34 -9.18
C ASN A 96 -10.12 3.03 -8.07
N ILE A 97 -9.19 3.95 -7.80
CA ILE A 97 -8.18 3.79 -6.74
C ILE A 97 -8.86 3.79 -5.36
N GLY A 98 -9.77 4.73 -5.11
CA GLY A 98 -10.49 4.81 -3.84
C GLY A 98 -11.32 3.55 -3.56
N GLU A 99 -12.03 3.04 -4.57
CA GLU A 99 -12.81 1.81 -4.45
C GLU A 99 -11.90 0.60 -4.18
N ALA A 100 -10.78 0.49 -4.89
CA ALA A 100 -9.82 -0.60 -4.67
C ALA A 100 -9.19 -0.56 -3.26
N MET A 101 -8.80 0.62 -2.78
CA MET A 101 -8.29 0.80 -1.41
C MET A 101 -9.36 0.47 -0.36
N GLY A 102 -10.60 0.89 -0.59
CA GLY A 102 -11.74 0.56 0.28
C GLY A 102 -11.99 -0.95 0.36
N LYS A 103 -12.00 -1.64 -0.79
CA LYS A 103 -12.12 -3.10 -0.87
C LYS A 103 -10.97 -3.81 -0.14
N ALA A 104 -9.73 -3.35 -0.32
CA ALA A 104 -8.57 -3.90 0.39
C ALA A 104 -8.71 -3.74 1.92
N MET A 105 -9.11 -2.55 2.39
CA MET A 105 -9.35 -2.30 3.82
C MET A 105 -10.44 -3.20 4.38
N ALA A 106 -11.58 -3.32 3.68
CA ALA A 106 -12.67 -4.21 4.08
C ALA A 106 -12.20 -5.67 4.17
N GLY A 107 -11.41 -6.14 3.20
CA GLY A 107 -10.83 -7.49 3.21
C GLY A 107 -9.94 -7.75 4.43
N LEU A 108 -9.11 -6.78 4.84
CA LEU A 108 -8.29 -6.89 6.05
C LEU A 108 -9.16 -6.97 7.33
N ILE A 109 -10.25 -6.20 7.40
CA ILE A 109 -11.19 -6.22 8.53
C ILE A 109 -11.89 -7.58 8.61
N GLU A 110 -12.46 -8.07 7.52
CA GLU A 110 -13.17 -9.35 7.50
C GLU A 110 -12.27 -10.54 7.86
N ASN A 111 -11.04 -10.56 7.33
CA ASN A 111 -10.08 -11.62 7.62
C ASN A 111 -9.71 -11.69 9.10
N LYS A 112 -9.65 -10.53 9.76
CA LYS A 112 -9.43 -10.44 11.22
C LYS A 112 -10.61 -11.05 11.99
N ASP A 113 -11.83 -10.74 11.59
CA ASP A 113 -13.05 -11.27 12.22
C ASP A 113 -13.18 -12.78 12.05
N ARG A 114 -12.91 -13.31 10.85
CA ARG A 114 -12.93 -14.76 10.58
C ARG A 114 -11.90 -15.51 11.44
N LYS A 115 -10.68 -14.97 11.60
CA LYS A 115 -9.64 -15.57 12.46
C LYS A 115 -10.01 -15.52 13.94
N SER A 116 -10.71 -14.48 14.40
CA SER A 116 -11.22 -14.39 15.77
C SER A 116 -12.27 -15.47 16.05
N LYS A 117 -13.23 -15.66 15.14
CA LYS A 117 -14.29 -16.68 15.26
C LYS A 117 -13.77 -18.11 15.26
N ARG A 118 -12.73 -18.42 14.47
CA ARG A 118 -12.11 -19.75 14.40
C ARG A 118 -11.27 -20.14 15.63
N ARG A 119 -10.92 -19.18 16.48
CA ARG A 119 -10.10 -19.38 17.69
C ARG A 119 -10.94 -19.49 18.97
N ARG A 120 -12.26 -19.39 18.85
CA ARG A 120 -13.24 -19.64 19.91
C ARG A 120 -13.84 -21.02 19.71
#